data_AF-A0A2V8HFA5-F1
#
_entry.id   AF-A0A2V8HFA5-F1
#
_cell.length_a   1.000
_cell.length_b   1.000
_cell.length_c   1.000
_cell.angle_alpha   90.00
_cell.angle_beta   90.00
_cell.angle_gamma   90.00
#
_symmetry.space_group_name_H-M   'P 1'
#
loop_
_entity.id
_entity.type
_entity.pdbx_description
1 polymer ?
#
loop_
_entity_poly.entity_id
_entity_poly.type
_entity_poly.pdbx_seq_one_letter_code
_entity_poly.pdbx_strand_id
1 'polypeptide(L)'
;MALGKYRIQCGINDRNLVERIQTYFPNPVVGDLYYELVLTNYRDFGNGLMFPTNFHQHHDLDDDLEGEGVNVSGGHNSFGLTVANVQVNPANAAPAVPEAARTRAWPSSSRTSPP
;
A
#
# COMPACT_ATOMS: atom_id res chain seq x y z
N MET A 1 4.22 -9.89 -7.38
CA MET A 1 3.06 -10.82 -7.32
C MET A 1 2.47 -10.74 -5.91
N ALA A 2 1.17 -10.50 -5.75
CA ALA A 2 0.51 -10.58 -4.44
C ALA A 2 0.32 -12.05 -4.05
N LEU A 3 0.64 -12.39 -2.79
CA LEU A 3 0.52 -13.74 -2.24
C LEU A 3 1.21 -14.83 -3.09
N GLY A 4 2.20 -14.46 -3.92
CA GLY A 4 2.88 -15.35 -4.86
C GLY A 4 2.03 -15.83 -6.05
N LYS A 5 0.81 -15.32 -6.24
CA LYS A 5 -0.16 -15.83 -7.23
C LYS A 5 -0.63 -14.78 -8.23
N TYR A 6 -0.92 -13.57 -7.75
CA TYR A 6 -1.60 -12.57 -8.56
C TYR A 6 -0.61 -11.55 -9.13
N ARG A 7 -0.72 -11.27 -10.44
CA ARG A 7 -0.01 -10.16 -11.07
C ARG A 7 -0.60 -8.85 -10.56
N ILE A 8 0.26 -7.97 -10.09
CA ILE A 8 -0.11 -6.61 -9.68
C ILE A 8 0.53 -5.64 -10.66
N GLN A 9 -0.22 -4.64 -11.08
CA GLN A 9 0.27 -3.48 -11.81
C GLN A 9 0.05 -2.24 -10.95
N CYS A 10 1.03 -1.35 -10.91
CA CYS A 10 0.96 -0.12 -10.12
C CYS A 10 1.29 1.08 -11.01
N GLY A 11 0.44 2.10 -10.96
CA GLY A 11 0.70 3.43 -11.51
C GLY A 11 1.45 4.29 -10.49
N ILE A 12 2.44 5.01 -10.97
CA ILE A 12 3.20 5.99 -10.20
C ILE A 12 3.03 7.34 -10.90
N ASN A 13 2.64 8.36 -10.14
CA ASN A 13 2.43 9.71 -10.67
C ASN A 13 3.74 10.51 -10.76
N ASP A 14 3.64 11.74 -11.29
CA ASP A 14 4.77 12.68 -11.45
C ASP A 14 5.47 13.08 -10.15
N ARG A 15 4.88 12.74 -9.00
CA ARG A 15 5.46 12.98 -7.66
C ARG A 15 6.14 11.73 -7.10
N ASN A 16 6.29 10.67 -7.89
CA ASN A 16 6.79 9.37 -7.49
C ASN A 16 5.93 8.68 -6.41
N LEU A 17 4.63 8.95 -6.39
CA LEU A 17 3.68 8.36 -5.44
C LEU A 17 2.81 7.34 -6.18
N VAL A 18 2.49 6.24 -5.51
CA VAL A 18 1.55 5.23 -6.04
C VAL A 18 0.17 5.88 -6.14
N GLU A 19 -0.41 5.90 -7.32
CA GLU A 19 -1.76 6.48 -7.52
C GLU A 19 -2.81 5.42 -7.79
N ARG A 20 -2.39 4.24 -8.29
CA ARG A 20 -3.30 3.20 -8.72
C ARG A 20 -2.68 1.82 -8.61
N ILE A 21 -3.43 0.86 -8.10
CA ILE A 21 -3.02 -0.53 -7.97
C ILE A 21 -4.10 -1.39 -8.60
N GLN A 22 -3.71 -2.24 -9.55
CA GLN A 22 -4.61 -3.06 -10.33
C GLN A 22 -4.19 -4.53 -10.27
N THR A 23 -5.18 -5.42 -10.16
CA THR A 23 -4.95 -6.87 -10.23
C THR A 23 -6.22 -7.59 -10.66
N TYR A 24 -6.11 -8.87 -10.96
CA TYR A 24 -7.23 -9.73 -11.27
C TYR A 24 -7.26 -10.90 -10.29
N PHE A 25 -8.44 -11.22 -9.78
CA PHE A 25 -8.67 -12.36 -8.91
C PHE A 25 -9.70 -13.31 -9.54
N PRO A 26 -9.51 -14.63 -9.44
CA PRO A 26 -10.49 -15.59 -9.92
C PRO A 26 -11.76 -15.52 -9.07
N ASN A 27 -12.90 -15.29 -9.72
CA ASN A 27 -14.23 -15.29 -9.15
C ASN A 27 -15.06 -16.42 -9.79
N PRO A 28 -15.72 -17.29 -8.99
CA PRO A 28 -16.43 -18.45 -9.52
C PRO A 28 -17.68 -18.12 -10.35
N VAL A 29 -18.15 -16.87 -10.32
CA VAL A 29 -19.34 -16.42 -11.05
C VAL A 29 -18.97 -15.62 -12.30
N VAL A 30 -18.07 -14.64 -12.16
CA VAL A 30 -17.74 -13.69 -13.24
C VAL A 30 -16.39 -13.95 -13.93
N GLY A 31 -15.66 -14.99 -13.54
CA GLY A 31 -14.35 -15.30 -14.11
C GLY A 31 -13.25 -14.43 -13.49
N ASP A 32 -12.41 -13.80 -14.31
CA ASP A 32 -11.34 -12.93 -13.82
C ASP A 32 -11.92 -11.58 -13.38
N LEU A 33 -12.12 -11.41 -12.07
CA LEU A 33 -12.62 -10.17 -11.50
C LEU A 33 -11.48 -9.14 -11.45
N TYR A 34 -11.70 -8.01 -12.11
CA TYR A 34 -10.83 -6.86 -12.01
C TYR A 34 -10.96 -6.18 -10.64
N TYR A 35 -9.82 -5.86 -10.04
CA TYR A 35 -9.73 -5.11 -8.79
C TYR A 35 -8.83 -3.91 -8.99
N GLU A 36 -9.35 -2.72 -8.66
CA GLU A 36 -8.60 -1.48 -8.69
C GLU A 36 -8.69 -0.75 -7.35
N LEU A 37 -7.56 -0.21 -6.90
CA LEU A 37 -7.46 0.73 -5.81
C LEU A 37 -6.78 2.01 -6.30
N VAL A 38 -7.49 3.12 -6.23
CA VAL A 38 -7.02 4.47 -6.52
C VAL A 38 -6.70 5.19 -5.20
N LEU A 39 -5.50 5.77 -5.14
CA LEU A 39 -4.95 6.45 -3.98
C LEU A 39 -4.77 7.93 -4.30
N THR A 40 -5.52 8.80 -3.62
CA THR A 40 -5.51 10.25 -3.89
C THR A 40 -5.32 11.05 -2.60
N ASN A 41 -5.23 12.38 -2.77
CA ASN A 41 -5.11 13.33 -1.67
C ASN A 41 -3.91 13.05 -0.75
N TYR A 42 -2.77 12.74 -1.34
CA TYR A 42 -1.52 12.57 -0.60
C TYR A 42 -1.15 13.84 0.17
N ARG A 43 -0.82 13.68 1.45
CA ARG A 43 -0.34 14.74 2.34
C ARG A 43 0.92 14.30 3.09
N ASP A 44 1.73 15.27 3.47
CA ASP A 44 2.88 15.05 4.36
C ASP A 44 2.40 14.98 5.82
N PHE A 45 2.79 13.94 6.54
CA PHE A 45 2.41 13.72 7.95
C PHE A 45 3.59 13.66 8.92
N GLY A 46 4.69 14.34 8.63
CA GLY A 46 5.80 14.43 9.56
C GLY A 46 7.13 14.31 8.85
N ASN A 47 7.55 15.44 8.28
CA ASN A 47 8.91 15.64 7.78
C ASN A 47 9.27 14.72 6.61
N GLY A 48 8.34 14.55 5.65
CA GLY A 48 8.58 13.84 4.39
C GLY A 48 7.75 12.57 4.18
N LEU A 49 6.94 12.14 5.16
CA LEU A 49 6.07 10.97 4.97
C LEU A 49 4.82 11.35 4.19
N MET A 50 4.83 11.03 2.89
CA MET A 50 3.68 11.19 2.02
C MET A 50 2.71 10.01 2.20
N PHE A 51 1.47 10.29 2.64
CA PHE A 51 0.43 9.28 2.86
C PHE A 51 -0.89 9.67 2.16
N PRO A 52 -1.56 8.74 1.44
CA PRO A 52 -2.83 9.03 0.79
C PRO A 52 -3.94 9.14 1.83
N THR A 53 -4.75 10.19 1.76
CA THR A 53 -5.90 10.35 2.68
C THR A 53 -7.21 9.91 2.06
N ASN A 54 -7.23 9.52 0.78
CA ASN A 54 -8.43 9.05 0.12
C ASN A 54 -8.13 7.75 -0.64
N PHE A 55 -8.97 6.76 -0.39
CA PHE A 55 -8.93 5.43 -0.98
C PHE A 55 -10.25 5.24 -1.72
N HIS A 56 -10.16 4.88 -2.99
CA HIS A 56 -11.30 4.64 -3.84
C HIS A 56 -11.09 3.31 -4.55
N GLN A 57 -12.01 2.37 -4.40
CA GLN A 57 -11.80 0.99 -4.81
C GLN A 57 -12.97 0.48 -5.65
N HIS A 58 -12.63 -0.16 -6.76
CA HIS A 58 -13.57 -0.76 -7.70
C HIS A 58 -13.44 -2.28 -7.71
N HIS A 59 -14.57 -2.94 -7.93
CA HIS A 59 -14.64 -4.30 -8.41
C HIS A 59 -15.28 -4.22 -9.78
N ASP A 60 -14.61 -4.78 -10.78
CA ASP A 60 -14.94 -4.61 -12.19
C ASP A 60 -14.55 -3.24 -12.78
N LEU A 61 -14.67 -3.09 -14.09
CA LEU A 61 -14.38 -1.84 -14.81
C LEU A 61 -15.24 -0.70 -14.30
N ASP A 62 -14.66 0.49 -14.18
CA ASP A 62 -15.40 1.71 -13.86
C ASP A 62 -16.47 2.00 -14.94
N ASP A 63 -17.55 2.69 -14.55
CA ASP A 63 -18.78 2.99 -15.32
C ASP A 63 -18.51 3.67 -16.70
N ASP A 64 -17.29 4.13 -16.94
CA ASP A 64 -16.87 4.72 -18.23
C ASP A 64 -16.75 3.70 -19.39
N LEU A 65 -16.89 2.39 -19.13
CA LEU A 65 -16.82 1.32 -20.14
C LEU A 65 -18.14 0.54 -20.34
N GLU A 66 -19.29 1.10 -19.94
CA GLU A 66 -20.64 0.54 -20.13
C GLU A 66 -21.01 0.17 -21.60
N GLY A 67 -20.16 0.50 -22.58
CA GLY A 67 -20.33 0.15 -24.00
C GLY A 67 -19.58 -1.09 -24.50
N GLU A 68 -18.65 -1.66 -23.73
CA GLU A 68 -17.72 -2.73 -24.17
C GLU A 68 -18.22 -4.16 -23.82
N GLY A 69 -19.53 -4.36 -23.68
CA GLY A 69 -20.14 -5.70 -23.62
C GLY A 69 -19.81 -6.53 -22.38
N VAL A 70 -19.40 -5.90 -21.28
CA VAL A 70 -19.17 -6.59 -20.00
C VAL A 70 -20.52 -6.80 -19.30
N ASN A 71 -20.82 -8.06 -18.99
CA ASN A 71 -22.17 -8.55 -18.63
C ASN A 71 -22.53 -8.34 -17.14
N VAL A 72 -21.74 -7.55 -16.43
CA VAL A 72 -21.91 -7.19 -15.01
C VAL A 72 -21.58 -5.70 -14.90
N SER A 73 -22.51 -4.94 -14.34
CA SER A 73 -22.48 -3.48 -14.19
C SER A 73 -21.10 -2.99 -13.74
N GLY A 74 -20.60 -1.95 -14.41
CA GLY A 74 -19.30 -1.32 -14.15
C GLY A 74 -19.27 -0.69 -12.77
N GLY A 75 -18.93 -1.50 -11.78
CA GLY A 75 -19.26 -1.29 -10.38
C GLY A 75 -18.89 0.09 -9.87
N HIS A 76 -19.92 0.89 -9.56
CA HIS A 76 -19.80 2.05 -8.68
C HIS A 76 -19.00 1.68 -7.42
N ASN A 77 -18.29 2.64 -6.82
CA ASN A 77 -17.27 2.39 -5.80
C ASN A 77 -17.65 1.29 -4.78
N SER A 78 -16.94 0.16 -4.81
CA SER A 78 -17.17 -0.91 -3.82
C SER A 78 -16.69 -0.49 -2.44
N PHE A 79 -15.70 0.39 -2.36
CA PHE A 79 -15.21 0.94 -1.11
C PHE A 79 -14.67 2.36 -1.30
N GLY A 80 -14.97 3.21 -0.31
CA GLY A 80 -14.46 4.56 -0.21
C GLY A 80 -14.05 4.85 1.23
N LEU A 81 -12.83 5.33 1.43
CA LEU A 81 -12.34 5.76 2.73
C LEU A 81 -11.65 7.10 2.62
N THR A 82 -12.06 8.02 3.49
CA THR A 82 -11.35 9.26 3.74
C THR A 82 -10.74 9.22 5.13
N VAL A 83 -9.42 9.29 5.20
CA VAL A 83 -8.67 9.28 6.45
C VAL A 83 -8.72 10.66 7.07
N ALA A 84 -9.36 10.76 8.23
CA ALA A 84 -9.55 12.03 8.93
C ALA A 84 -8.27 12.53 9.63
N ASN A 85 -7.45 11.61 10.15
CA ASN A 85 -6.26 11.94 10.90
C ASN A 85 -5.19 10.85 10.74
N VAL A 86 -3.94 11.28 10.58
CA VAL A 86 -2.77 10.40 10.53
C VAL A 86 -1.76 10.95 11.53
N GLN A 87 -1.28 10.08 12.41
CA GLN A 87 -0.26 10.42 13.40
C GLN A 87 0.96 9.54 13.17
N VAL A 88 2.09 10.19 12.89
CA VAL A 88 3.38 9.51 12.78
C VAL A 88 4.03 9.48 14.15
N ASN A 89 4.49 8.29 14.56
CA ASN A 89 5.18 8.07 15.84
C ASN A 89 4.46 8.72 17.04
N PRO A 90 3.18 8.37 17.32
CA PRO A 90 2.50 8.87 18.51
C PRO A 90 3.27 8.48 19.78
N ALA A 91 2.98 9.17 20.90
CA ALA A 91 3.64 8.87 22.17
C ALA A 91 3.54 7.37 22.50
N ASN A 92 4.65 6.77 22.96
CA ASN A 92 4.79 5.34 23.25
C ASN A 92 4.68 4.40 22.02
N ALA A 93 4.83 4.90 20.78
CA ALA A 93 4.87 4.05 19.59
C ALA A 93 6.16 3.21 19.47
N ALA A 94 7.22 3.57 20.19
CA ALA A 94 8.46 2.80 20.18
C ALA A 94 8.23 1.45 20.88
N PRO A 95 8.42 0.30 20.20
CA PRO A 95 8.36 -0.99 20.87
C PRO A 95 9.41 -1.02 21.97
N ALA A 96 9.05 -1.59 23.13
CA ALA A 96 9.99 -1.76 24.23
C ALA A 96 11.18 -2.59 23.73
N VAL A 97 12.36 -1.97 23.68
CA VAL A 97 13.59 -2.67 23.31
C VAL A 97 13.81 -3.80 24.31
N PRO A 98 13.89 -5.08 23.88
CA PRO A 98 14.16 -6.19 24.80
C PRO A 98 15.50 -6.01 25.51
N GLU A 99 15.60 -6.43 26.77
CA GLU A 99 16.81 -6.21 27.58
C GLU A 99 18.07 -6.81 26.93
N ALA A 100 17.93 -7.98 26.28
CA ALA A 100 19.00 -8.63 25.52
C ALA A 100 19.56 -7.76 24.39
N ALA A 101 18.76 -6.87 23.79
CA ALA A 101 19.21 -5.93 22.78
C ALA A 101 19.87 -4.68 23.40
N ARG A 102 19.53 -4.32 24.64
CA ARG A 102 20.12 -3.18 25.37
C ARG A 102 21.51 -3.48 25.92
N THR A 103 21.72 -4.71 26.37
CA THR A 103 22.96 -5.15 27.04
C THR A 103 23.93 -5.86 26.10
N ARG A 104 23.59 -6.01 24.81
CA ARG A 104 24.45 -6.67 23.83
C ARG A 104 25.71 -5.84 23.59
N ALA A 105 26.81 -6.22 24.24
CA ALA A 105 28.13 -5.73 23.91
C ALA A 105 28.49 -6.13 22.47
N TRP A 106 28.89 -5.16 21.64
CA TRP A 106 29.53 -5.49 20.37
C TRP A 106 30.84 -6.24 20.65
N PRO A 107 31.15 -7.31 19.89
CA PRO A 107 32.47 -7.93 20.00
C PRO A 107 33.51 -6.85 19.71
N SER A 108 34.40 -6.60 20.67
CA SER A 108 35.50 -5.66 20.51
C SER A 108 36.37 -6.13 19.34
N SER A 109 36.54 -5.29 18.31
CA SER A 109 37.47 -5.58 17.23
C SER A 109 38.89 -5.51 17.81
N SER A 110 39.50 -6.68 18.01
CA SER A 110 40.92 -6.77 18.35
C SER A 110 41.73 -6.36 17.12
N ARG A 111 41.95 -5.07 16.94
CA ARG A 111 42.99 -4.59 16.02
C ARG A 111 44.32 -4.85 16.71
N THR A 112 44.91 -6.02 16.46
CA THR A 112 46.33 -6.26 16.75
C THR A 112 47.14 -5.33 15.86
N SER A 113 47.82 -4.35 16.45
CA SER A 113 48.80 -3.53 15.75
C SER A 113 49.96 -4.42 15.27
N PRO A 114 50.36 -4.36 13.99
CA PRO A 114 51.51 -5.13 13.50
C PRO A 114 52.84 -4.58 14.06
N PRO A 115 53.89 -5.43 14.12
CA PRO A 115 55.19 -5.13 14.71
C PRO A 115 56.01 -4.11 13.92
#